data_AF-A0A150S2M3-F1
#
_entry.id   AF-A0A150S2M3-F1
#
_cell.length_a   1.000
_cell.length_b   1.000
_cell.length_c   1.000
_cell.angle_alpha   90.00
_cell.angle_beta   90.00
_cell.angle_gamma   90.00
#
_symmetry.space_group_name_H-M   'P 1'
#
loop_
_entity.id
_entity.type
_entity.pdbx_description
1 polymer ?
#
loop_
_entity_poly.entity_id
_entity_poly.type
_entity_poly.pdbx_seq_one_letter_code
_entity_poly.pdbx_strand_id
1 'polypeptide(L)'
;MAWRFLPSWLDLESISISFDLPARTVLKRAGVASLATSSATALRLTLGPSLLRVAFEPYLVIDLPPPLGDMGLQQVEYDFRSGAMSPNVFYTGGVVRVGKDSAEDEARAFMRGLVTSTPMAMPPYDPTSDPDLVLTVRQVLSNLESGSGGAAPRGARVSARVTLREELAGAVGRDGFRIPAGATIAASVDVEGTREEIEAAPRVQRIEVDCSSAVLRKNGADQADLRRFVVKRGGDIAVEQVEPLGAAGQAAGVESLVRLFGALAAGGGVALDPKHLGPSAVEGLVKEEIARALRPVLVDWVQQNAEVVAGMDLRKVLGIEGGNDVA
;
A
#
# COMPACT_ATOMS: atom_id res chain seq x y z
N MET A 1 -10.39 8.48 14.68
CA MET A 1 -10.93 9.77 14.15
C MET A 1 -11.46 9.47 12.76
N ALA A 2 -12.66 9.92 12.42
CA ALA A 2 -13.23 9.66 11.09
C ALA A 2 -12.68 10.68 10.08
N TRP A 3 -12.21 10.21 8.92
CA TRP A 3 -11.83 11.10 7.82
C TRP A 3 -13.08 11.55 7.09
N ARG A 4 -13.30 12.86 6.97
CA ARG A 4 -14.57 13.42 6.46
C ARG A 4 -14.93 13.00 5.03
N PHE A 5 -13.93 12.66 4.22
CA PHE A 5 -14.11 12.23 2.82
C PHE A 5 -14.22 10.72 2.66
N LEU A 6 -14.01 9.93 3.72
CA LEU A 6 -14.18 8.48 3.68
C LEU A 6 -15.59 8.10 4.14
N PRO A 7 -16.13 6.98 3.64
CA PRO A 7 -17.34 6.42 4.19
C PRO A 7 -17.23 6.20 5.71
N SER A 8 -18.30 6.45 6.45
CA SER A 8 -18.30 6.42 7.93
C SER A 8 -17.96 5.06 8.53
N TRP A 9 -18.03 3.99 7.73
CA TRP A 9 -17.69 2.61 8.09
C TRP A 9 -16.19 2.29 7.94
N LEU A 10 -15.36 3.22 7.44
CA LEU A 10 -13.91 3.09 7.33
C LEU A 10 -13.16 4.05 8.26
N ASP A 11 -12.18 3.51 8.97
CA ASP A 11 -11.13 4.28 9.63
C ASP A 11 -9.82 4.15 8.86
N LEU A 12 -9.33 5.23 8.25
CA LEU A 12 -7.99 5.25 7.65
C LEU A 12 -6.95 5.45 8.75
N GLU A 13 -6.05 4.49 8.90
CA GLU A 13 -4.94 4.55 9.84
C GLU A 13 -3.75 5.31 9.24
N SER A 14 -3.46 5.04 7.97
CA SER A 14 -2.41 5.73 7.23
C SER A 14 -2.56 5.54 5.74
N ILE A 15 -2.09 6.52 4.98
CA ILE A 15 -1.83 6.41 3.54
C ILE A 15 -0.35 6.70 3.29
N SER A 16 0.27 5.94 2.41
CA SER A 16 1.66 6.15 2.02
C SER A 16 1.84 6.16 0.52
N ILE A 17 2.76 6.98 0.05
CA ILE A 17 3.30 6.92 -1.31
C ILE A 17 4.79 6.69 -1.21
N SER A 18 5.30 5.74 -1.99
CA SER A 18 6.74 5.48 -2.10
C SER A 18 7.20 5.40 -3.54
N PHE A 19 8.43 5.82 -3.75
CA PHE A 19 9.11 5.81 -5.04
C PHE A 19 10.57 5.46 -4.85
N ASP A 20 11.15 4.84 -5.87
CA ASP A 20 12.55 4.46 -5.88
C ASP A 20 13.41 5.58 -6.45
N LEU A 21 14.44 5.94 -5.70
CA LEU A 21 15.45 6.92 -6.09
C LEU A 21 16.70 6.19 -6.54
N PRO A 22 17.26 6.49 -7.74
CA PRO A 22 18.55 5.98 -8.15
C PRO A 22 19.66 6.38 -7.18
N ALA A 23 20.75 5.63 -7.16
CA ALA A 23 21.95 6.03 -6.43
C ALA A 23 22.46 7.40 -6.91
N ARG A 24 23.07 8.17 -6.01
CA ARG A 24 23.59 9.54 -6.24
C ARG A 24 22.55 10.57 -6.66
N THR A 25 21.27 10.31 -6.41
CA THR A 25 20.20 11.31 -6.51
C THR A 25 20.33 12.33 -5.40
N VAL A 26 20.42 13.61 -5.76
CA VAL A 26 20.41 14.73 -4.81
C VAL A 26 18.98 15.23 -4.67
N LEU A 27 18.40 15.06 -3.48
CA LEU A 27 17.03 15.46 -3.16
C LEU A 27 16.92 16.92 -2.74
N LYS A 28 17.98 17.48 -2.16
CA LYS A 28 18.03 18.89 -1.78
C LYS A 28 19.48 19.33 -1.65
N ARG A 29 19.78 20.54 -2.12
CA ARG A 29 20.94 21.32 -1.66
C ARG A 29 20.40 22.38 -0.70
N ALA A 30 20.69 22.26 0.58
CA ALA A 30 20.20 23.16 1.61
C ALA A 30 21.39 23.82 2.28
N GLY A 31 21.48 25.16 2.21
CA GLY A 31 22.53 25.93 2.88
C GLY A 31 23.94 25.43 2.55
N VAL A 32 24.56 24.74 3.51
CA VAL A 32 25.93 24.20 3.44
C VAL A 32 26.00 22.69 3.21
N ALA A 33 24.85 21.99 3.16
CA ALA A 33 24.76 20.54 3.09
C ALA A 33 24.04 20.04 1.83
N SER A 34 24.32 18.79 1.45
CA SER A 34 23.57 18.09 0.42
C SER A 34 22.92 16.82 0.96
N LEU A 35 21.64 16.62 0.64
CA LEU A 35 20.91 15.39 0.95
C LEU A 35 20.90 14.54 -0.30
N ALA A 36 21.63 13.42 -0.27
CA ALA A 36 21.83 12.56 -1.42
C ALA A 36 21.69 11.07 -1.07
N THR A 37 21.28 10.27 -2.04
CA THR A 37 21.28 8.82 -1.92
C THR A 37 22.68 8.26 -2.18
N SER A 38 23.20 7.36 -1.34
CA SER A 38 24.45 6.63 -1.63
C SER A 38 24.23 5.39 -2.49
N SER A 39 23.09 4.72 -2.32
CA SER A 39 22.61 3.58 -3.10
C SER A 39 21.20 3.85 -3.64
N ALA A 40 20.65 2.91 -4.43
CA ALA A 40 19.21 2.93 -4.69
C ALA A 40 18.47 2.98 -3.35
N THR A 41 17.52 3.91 -3.22
CA THR A 41 16.85 4.23 -1.95
C THR A 41 15.37 4.40 -2.19
N ALA A 42 14.54 3.66 -1.45
CA ALA A 42 13.10 3.88 -1.44
C ALA A 42 12.78 5.07 -0.52
N LEU A 43 12.16 6.11 -1.05
CA LEU A 43 11.57 7.19 -0.24
C LEU A 43 10.11 6.86 -0.02
N ARG A 44 9.65 6.91 1.23
CA ARG A 44 8.25 6.72 1.61
C ARG A 44 7.72 7.92 2.38
N LEU A 45 6.66 8.53 1.86
CA LEU A 45 5.85 9.53 2.57
C LEU A 45 4.65 8.83 3.16
N THR A 46 4.46 8.91 4.47
CA THR A 46 3.33 8.31 5.19
C THR A 46 2.56 9.41 5.91
N LEU A 47 1.30 9.59 5.54
CA LEU A 47 0.35 10.46 6.22
C LEU A 47 -0.52 9.60 7.15
N GLY A 48 -0.46 9.89 8.45
CA GLY A 48 -1.36 9.37 9.47
C GLY A 48 -2.26 10.47 10.04
N PRO A 49 -3.16 10.14 10.99
CA PRO A 49 -4.06 11.13 11.58
C PRO A 49 -3.36 12.19 12.44
N SER A 50 -2.16 11.89 12.95
CA SER A 50 -1.42 12.77 13.88
C SER A 50 -0.03 13.18 13.37
N LEU A 51 0.45 12.59 12.28
CA LEU A 51 1.80 12.86 11.79
C LEU A 51 1.94 12.72 10.27
N LEU A 52 2.95 13.40 9.74
CA LEU A 52 3.56 13.12 8.44
C LEU A 52 4.96 12.52 8.70
N ARG A 53 5.24 11.33 8.15
CA ARG A 53 6.55 10.70 8.19
C ARG A 53 7.16 10.64 6.81
N VAL A 54 8.43 10.99 6.71
CA VAL A 54 9.27 10.73 5.53
C VAL A 54 10.32 9.72 5.94
N ALA A 55 10.36 8.56 5.31
CA ALA A 55 11.31 7.50 5.59
C ALA A 55 12.12 7.15 4.35
N PHE A 56 13.34 6.70 4.57
CA PHE A 56 14.31 6.34 3.53
C PHE A 56 14.86 4.96 3.84
N GLU A 57 14.85 4.08 2.85
CA GLU A 57 15.38 2.72 2.99
C GLU A 57 16.39 2.46 1.87
N PRO A 58 17.70 2.29 2.17
CA PRO A 58 18.28 2.13 3.52
C PRO A 58 18.40 3.42 4.34
N TYR A 59 18.90 4.53 3.77
CA TYR A 59 18.99 5.87 4.38
C TYR A 59 19.50 6.88 3.35
N LEU A 60 19.34 8.18 3.60
CA LEU A 60 20.03 9.24 2.86
C LEU A 60 21.34 9.65 3.53
N VAL A 61 22.32 10.06 2.74
CA VAL A 61 23.53 10.73 3.23
C VAL A 61 23.25 12.24 3.30
N ILE A 62 23.53 12.82 4.47
CA ILE A 62 23.67 14.25 4.68
C ILE A 62 25.18 14.54 4.60
N ASP A 63 25.61 15.11 3.48
CA ASP A 63 26.98 15.55 3.24
C ASP A 63 27.16 16.92 3.92
N LEU A 64 28.03 16.97 4.93
CA LEU A 64 28.32 18.17 5.73
C LEU A 64 29.73 18.69 5.44
N PRO A 65 29.97 20.00 5.48
CA PRO A 65 31.28 20.56 5.19
C PRO A 65 32.31 20.19 6.28
N PRO A 66 33.59 19.98 5.92
CA PRO A 66 34.66 19.76 6.90
C PRO A 66 34.71 20.89 7.95
N PRO A 67 34.98 20.58 9.24
CA PRO A 67 35.37 19.28 9.80
C PRO A 67 34.19 18.37 10.19
N LEU A 68 32.96 18.70 9.80
CA LEU A 68 31.81 17.84 10.07
C LEU A 68 31.89 16.57 9.22
N GLY A 69 31.40 15.46 9.76
CA GLY A 69 31.36 14.18 9.05
C GLY A 69 29.98 13.93 8.45
N ASP A 70 29.96 13.13 7.38
CA ASP A 70 28.72 12.66 6.76
C ASP A 70 27.83 11.92 7.77
N MET A 71 26.52 12.13 7.65
CA MET A 71 25.52 11.51 8.50
C MET A 71 24.50 10.75 7.67
N GLY A 72 23.89 9.74 8.29
CA GLY A 72 22.78 8.98 7.74
C GLY A 72 21.47 9.56 8.26
N LEU A 73 20.50 9.75 7.37
CA LEU A 73 19.14 10.13 7.69
C LEU A 73 18.20 8.99 7.31
N GLN A 74 17.60 8.35 8.30
CA GLN A 74 16.65 7.25 8.06
C GLN A 74 15.21 7.72 7.92
N GLN A 75 14.82 8.72 8.71
CA GLN A 75 13.47 9.27 8.67
C GLN A 75 13.39 10.66 9.30
N VAL A 76 12.32 11.38 8.99
CA VAL A 76 11.86 12.57 9.71
C VAL A 76 10.37 12.46 9.98
N GLU A 77 9.96 12.65 11.22
CA GLU A 77 8.54 12.72 11.61
C GLU A 77 8.15 14.16 11.92
N TYR A 78 6.95 14.55 11.49
CA TYR A 78 6.33 15.84 11.79
C TYR A 78 5.02 15.60 12.52
N ASP A 79 4.94 16.04 13.77
CA ASP A 79 3.75 15.97 14.59
C ASP A 79 2.82 17.14 14.27
N PHE A 80 1.62 16.86 13.79
CA PHE A 80 0.69 17.91 13.33
C PHE A 80 0.14 18.77 14.47
N ARG A 81 0.13 18.25 15.71
CA ARG A 81 -0.44 18.95 16.86
C ARG A 81 0.50 20.04 17.37
N SER A 82 1.78 19.72 17.47
CA SER A 82 2.82 20.57 18.06
C SER A 82 3.66 21.28 17.02
N GLY A 83 3.70 20.77 15.78
CA GLY A 83 4.66 21.19 14.77
C GLY A 83 6.08 20.68 15.02
N ALA A 84 6.29 19.78 15.99
CA ALA A 84 7.60 19.23 16.29
C ALA A 84 8.10 18.35 15.14
N MET A 85 9.39 18.48 14.84
CA MET A 85 10.08 17.68 13.82
C MET A 85 11.17 16.83 14.47
N SER A 86 11.02 15.51 14.35
CA SER A 86 11.87 14.50 14.99
C SER A 86 12.65 13.74 13.91
N PRO A 87 13.86 14.19 13.55
CA PRO A 87 14.72 13.47 12.61
C PRO A 87 15.42 12.28 13.29
N ASN A 88 15.60 11.19 12.55
CA ASN A 88 16.44 10.05 12.94
C ASN A 88 17.76 10.13 12.15
N VAL A 89 18.76 10.73 12.78
CA VAL A 89 20.11 10.92 12.24
C VAL A 89 21.12 10.07 12.99
N PHE A 90 22.01 9.41 12.26
CA PHE A 90 23.06 8.55 12.81
C PHE A 90 24.39 8.72 12.05
N TYR A 91 25.49 8.27 12.66
CA TYR A 91 26.81 8.31 12.04
C TYR A 91 26.98 7.17 11.02
N THR A 92 27.37 7.46 9.79
CA THR A 92 27.61 6.45 8.73
C THR A 92 29.00 5.82 8.81
N GLY A 93 29.93 6.41 9.57
CA GLY A 93 31.29 5.92 9.78
C GLY A 93 32.23 7.01 10.30
N GLY A 94 33.51 6.68 10.49
CA GLY A 94 34.56 7.64 10.88
C GLY A 94 34.89 7.70 12.38
N VAL A 95 36.08 8.21 12.69
CA VAL A 95 36.61 8.36 14.06
C VAL A 95 36.05 9.62 14.75
N VAL A 96 35.65 10.62 13.96
CA VAL A 96 35.18 11.92 14.44
C VAL A 96 33.65 11.95 14.44
N ARG A 97 33.04 12.05 15.62
CA ARG A 97 31.59 12.05 15.81
C ARG A 97 31.03 13.47 16.04
N VAL A 98 31.25 14.37 15.08
CA VAL A 98 30.77 15.77 15.16
C VAL A 98 29.80 16.09 14.03
N GLY A 99 28.89 17.05 14.24
CA GLY A 99 27.93 17.51 13.22
C GLY A 99 26.52 16.93 13.31
N LYS A 100 26.21 16.14 14.34
CA LYS A 100 24.86 15.55 14.51
C LYS A 100 23.78 16.63 14.59
N ASP A 101 23.97 17.66 15.42
CA ASP A 101 22.99 18.75 15.57
C ASP A 101 22.76 19.49 14.25
N SER A 102 23.82 19.75 13.49
CA SER A 102 23.73 20.35 12.15
C SER A 102 22.97 19.46 11.17
N ALA A 103 23.23 18.15 11.15
CA ALA A 103 22.49 17.21 10.32
C ALA A 103 21.00 17.10 10.74
N GLU A 104 20.70 17.15 12.04
CA GLU A 104 19.32 17.20 12.53
C GLU A 104 18.62 18.50 12.09
N ASP A 105 19.30 19.64 12.14
CA ASP A 105 18.77 20.92 11.68
C ASP A 105 18.52 20.94 10.17
N GLU A 106 19.40 20.34 9.38
CA GLU A 106 19.21 20.17 7.94
C GLU A 106 18.04 19.21 7.64
N ALA A 107 17.88 18.13 8.40
CA ALA A 107 16.75 17.22 8.28
C ALA A 107 15.41 17.92 8.64
N ARG A 108 15.41 18.77 9.68
CA ARG A 108 14.26 19.64 10.02
C ARG A 108 14.00 20.69 8.93
N ALA A 109 15.04 21.27 8.33
CA ALA A 109 14.91 22.21 7.22
C ALA A 109 14.40 21.55 5.94
N PHE A 110 14.77 20.30 5.69
CA PHE A 110 14.20 19.46 4.65
C PHE A 110 12.69 19.27 4.88
N MET A 111 12.29 18.81 6.06
CA MET A 111 10.87 18.58 6.39
C MET A 111 10.02 19.87 6.35
N ARG A 112 10.54 20.99 6.88
CA ARG A 112 9.91 22.32 6.70
C ARG A 112 9.72 22.68 5.24
N GLY A 113 10.70 22.38 4.39
CA GLY A 113 10.59 22.59 2.95
C GLY A 113 9.43 21.82 2.33
N LEU A 114 9.19 20.58 2.76
CA LEU A 114 8.11 19.74 2.25
C LEU A 114 6.72 20.28 2.60
N VAL A 115 6.52 20.77 3.82
CA VAL A 115 5.22 21.27 4.27
C VAL A 115 5.01 22.76 4.00
N THR A 116 6.03 23.48 3.52
CA THR A 116 5.93 24.91 3.16
C THR A 116 4.77 25.18 2.20
N SER A 117 4.07 26.30 2.42
CA SER A 117 2.92 26.71 1.59
C SER A 117 1.76 25.71 1.60
N THR A 118 1.66 24.89 2.64
CA THR A 118 0.52 24.01 2.87
C THR A 118 -0.13 24.32 4.23
N PRO A 119 -1.42 24.01 4.42
CA PRO A 119 -2.05 24.03 5.74
C PRO A 119 -1.29 23.22 6.80
N MET A 120 -0.57 22.17 6.40
CA MET A 120 0.22 21.33 7.33
C MET A 120 1.29 22.13 8.07
N ALA A 121 1.78 23.26 7.53
CA ALA A 121 2.80 24.07 8.19
C ALA A 121 2.31 24.82 9.45
N MET A 122 0.99 24.88 9.69
CA MET A 122 0.37 25.64 10.78
C MET A 122 -0.19 24.70 11.86
N PRO A 123 0.54 24.42 12.95
CA PRO A 123 0.02 23.62 14.05
C PRO A 123 -0.98 24.43 14.91
N PRO A 124 -2.01 23.78 15.49
CA PRO A 124 -2.38 22.38 15.27
C PRO A 124 -3.05 22.19 13.90
N TYR A 125 -2.67 21.14 13.19
CA TYR A 125 -3.29 20.70 11.94
C TYR A 125 -4.00 19.35 12.13
N ASP A 126 -5.17 19.20 11.52
CA ASP A 126 -5.94 17.95 11.53
C ASP A 126 -6.23 17.51 10.08
N PRO A 127 -5.49 16.52 9.55
CA PRO A 127 -5.67 16.04 8.18
C PRO A 127 -7.05 15.38 7.97
N THR A 128 -7.74 14.95 9.04
CA THR A 128 -9.05 14.31 8.93
C THR A 128 -10.17 15.31 8.65
N SER A 129 -9.91 16.58 8.94
CA SER A 129 -10.82 17.71 8.75
C SER A 129 -10.43 18.63 7.57
N ASP A 130 -9.32 18.36 6.88
CA ASP A 130 -8.85 19.14 5.73
C ASP A 130 -9.73 18.88 4.49
N PRO A 131 -10.53 19.87 4.01
CA PRO A 131 -11.39 19.70 2.84
C PRO A 131 -10.58 19.55 1.54
N ASP A 132 -9.34 20.03 1.51
CA ASP A 132 -8.47 20.07 0.34
C ASP A 132 -7.26 19.16 0.51
N LEU A 133 -7.37 18.11 1.34
CA LEU A 133 -6.25 17.22 1.67
C LEU A 133 -5.50 16.70 0.43
N VAL A 134 -6.21 16.38 -0.65
CA VAL A 134 -5.60 15.93 -1.91
C VAL A 134 -4.69 17.01 -2.51
N LEU A 135 -5.12 18.28 -2.49
CA LEU A 135 -4.30 19.41 -2.95
C LEU A 135 -3.13 19.65 -2.00
N THR A 136 -3.35 19.58 -0.69
CA THR A 136 -2.30 19.66 0.33
C THR A 136 -1.20 18.62 0.09
N VAL A 137 -1.57 17.35 -0.12
CA VAL A 137 -0.62 16.26 -0.40
C VAL A 137 0.07 16.44 -1.75
N ARG A 138 -0.65 16.88 -2.79
CA ARG A 138 -0.04 17.22 -4.09
C ARG A 138 1.00 18.33 -3.96
N GLN A 139 0.77 19.34 -3.13
CA GLN A 139 1.74 20.39 -2.87
C GLN A 139 2.98 19.86 -2.14
N VAL A 140 2.81 18.95 -1.16
CA VAL A 140 3.94 18.27 -0.49
C VAL A 140 4.81 17.51 -1.48
N LEU A 141 4.19 16.77 -2.41
CA LEU A 141 4.90 16.07 -3.49
C LEU A 141 5.61 17.05 -4.43
N SER A 142 4.94 18.13 -4.82
CA SER A 142 5.56 19.18 -5.63
C SER A 142 6.76 19.84 -4.94
N ASN A 143 6.67 20.09 -3.64
CA ASN A 143 7.76 20.67 -2.85
C ASN A 143 8.97 19.73 -2.78
N LEU A 144 8.74 18.42 -2.64
CA LEU A 144 9.80 17.43 -2.71
C LEU A 144 10.52 17.47 -4.07
N GLU A 145 9.77 17.51 -5.16
CA GLU A 145 10.33 17.46 -6.52
C GLU A 145 11.09 18.74 -6.87
N SER A 146 10.57 19.91 -6.49
CA SER A 146 11.25 21.20 -6.71
C SER A 146 12.62 21.29 -6.05
N GLY A 147 12.88 20.49 -5.01
CA GLY A 147 14.18 20.40 -4.35
C GLY A 147 15.16 19.45 -5.04
N SER A 148 14.65 18.50 -5.84
CA SER A 148 15.43 17.43 -6.44
C SER A 148 16.10 17.90 -7.74
N GLY A 149 17.42 17.77 -7.81
CA GLY A 149 18.21 18.06 -9.02
C GLY A 149 18.48 16.82 -9.88
N GLY A 150 17.81 15.70 -9.59
CA GLY A 150 18.09 14.38 -10.14
C GLY A 150 17.05 13.89 -11.15
N ALA A 151 17.25 12.68 -11.66
CA ALA A 151 16.29 12.02 -12.56
C ALA A 151 14.94 11.82 -11.85
N ALA A 152 13.85 12.05 -12.59
CA ALA A 152 12.50 11.88 -12.07
C ALA A 152 12.29 10.43 -11.59
N PRO A 153 11.62 10.23 -10.44
CA PRO A 153 11.28 8.89 -9.97
C PRO A 153 10.45 8.15 -11.02
N ARG A 154 10.70 6.84 -11.16
CA ARG A 154 9.96 5.96 -12.06
C ARG A 154 9.12 5.00 -11.24
N GLY A 155 7.82 4.99 -11.54
CA GLY A 155 6.84 4.22 -10.80
C GLY A 155 6.58 4.75 -9.40
N ALA A 156 5.45 4.33 -8.84
CA ALA A 156 5.07 4.65 -7.48
C ALA A 156 4.30 3.48 -6.87
N ARG A 157 4.52 3.26 -5.58
CA ARG A 157 3.68 2.38 -4.76
C ARG A 157 2.82 3.26 -3.86
N VAL A 158 1.51 3.21 -4.06
CA VAL A 158 0.53 3.84 -3.16
C VAL A 158 0.01 2.76 -2.23
N SER A 159 -0.06 3.02 -0.94
CA SER A 159 -0.60 2.07 0.03
C SER A 159 -1.49 2.76 1.04
N ALA A 160 -2.51 2.05 1.51
CA ALA A 160 -3.41 2.53 2.54
C ALA A 160 -3.66 1.40 3.54
N ARG A 161 -3.72 1.74 4.82
CA ARG A 161 -4.19 0.85 5.86
C ARG A 161 -5.47 1.41 6.45
N VAL A 162 -6.52 0.61 6.41
CA VAL A 162 -7.83 0.95 6.95
C VAL A 162 -8.29 -0.11 7.94
N THR A 163 -9.12 0.28 8.89
CA THR A 163 -9.84 -0.62 9.78
C THR A 163 -11.34 -0.44 9.56
N LEU A 164 -12.06 -1.56 9.46
CA LEU A 164 -13.51 -1.56 9.30
C LEU A 164 -14.19 -1.28 10.64
N ARG A 165 -15.12 -0.34 10.68
CA ARG A 165 -15.97 -0.11 11.87
C ARG A 165 -17.17 -1.04 11.91
N GLU A 166 -17.65 -1.42 10.74
CA GLU A 166 -18.82 -2.26 10.54
C GLU A 166 -18.43 -3.47 9.70
N GLU A 167 -19.19 -4.55 9.85
CA GLU A 167 -18.98 -5.74 9.04
C GLU A 167 -19.29 -5.43 7.57
N LEU A 168 -18.37 -5.77 6.66
CA LEU A 168 -18.62 -5.74 5.23
C LEU A 168 -19.01 -7.14 4.76
N ALA A 169 -20.23 -7.32 4.27
CA ALA A 169 -20.69 -8.59 3.74
C ALA A 169 -21.28 -8.40 2.34
N GLY A 170 -20.97 -9.35 1.44
CA GLY A 170 -21.59 -9.45 0.13
C GLY A 170 -22.10 -10.87 -0.08
N ALA A 171 -23.33 -11.00 -0.60
CA ALA A 171 -23.95 -12.30 -0.86
C ALA A 171 -24.29 -12.46 -2.34
N VAL A 172 -24.00 -13.63 -2.88
CA VAL A 172 -24.47 -14.12 -4.17
C VAL A 172 -25.28 -15.40 -3.89
N GLY A 173 -26.59 -15.24 -3.70
CA GLY A 173 -27.44 -16.35 -3.25
C GLY A 173 -27.15 -16.80 -1.82
N ARG A 174 -26.76 -18.06 -1.62
CA ARG A 174 -26.35 -18.62 -0.31
C ARG A 174 -24.84 -18.54 -0.08
N ASP A 175 -24.10 -18.06 -1.06
CA ASP A 175 -22.66 -17.94 -1.04
C ASP A 175 -22.28 -16.46 -0.88
N GLY A 176 -21.04 -16.18 -0.52
CA GLY A 176 -20.62 -14.79 -0.36
C GLY A 176 -19.32 -14.63 0.41
N PHE A 177 -19.11 -13.41 0.91
CA PHE A 177 -17.98 -13.08 1.76
C PHE A 177 -18.42 -12.23 2.95
N ARG A 178 -17.57 -12.19 3.97
CA ARG A 178 -17.74 -11.39 5.17
C ARG A 178 -16.38 -10.95 5.69
N ILE A 179 -16.22 -9.65 5.91
CA ILE A 179 -15.06 -9.05 6.56
C ILE A 179 -15.58 -8.46 7.88
N PRO A 180 -15.17 -9.02 9.04
CA PRO A 180 -15.74 -8.63 10.33
C PRO A 180 -15.40 -7.18 10.69
N ALA A 181 -16.26 -6.55 11.49
CA ALA A 181 -15.92 -5.28 12.13
C ALA A 181 -14.62 -5.41 12.96
N GLY A 182 -13.79 -4.37 12.92
CA GLY A 182 -12.45 -4.36 13.52
C GLY A 182 -11.37 -5.01 12.66
N ALA A 183 -11.70 -5.61 11.51
CA ALA A 183 -10.69 -6.11 10.59
C ALA A 183 -9.86 -4.97 9.98
N THR A 184 -8.56 -5.21 9.84
CA THR A 184 -7.63 -4.29 9.17
C THR A 184 -7.38 -4.77 7.75
N ILE A 185 -7.46 -3.84 6.80
CA ILE A 185 -7.12 -4.04 5.39
C ILE A 185 -5.95 -3.12 5.06
N ALA A 186 -4.83 -3.70 4.64
CA ALA A 186 -3.73 -2.98 4.02
C ALA A 186 -3.74 -3.27 2.52
N ALA A 187 -3.98 -2.24 1.72
CA ALA A 187 -3.92 -2.32 0.26
C ALA A 187 -2.69 -1.57 -0.24
N SER A 188 -2.00 -2.13 -1.23
CA SER A 188 -0.95 -1.43 -1.97
C SER A 188 -1.14 -1.59 -3.47
N VAL A 189 -0.85 -0.53 -4.21
CA VAL A 189 -1.05 -0.42 -5.65
C VAL A 189 0.28 0.02 -6.25
N ASP A 190 0.84 -0.81 -7.11
CA ASP A 190 2.05 -0.47 -7.85
C ASP A 190 1.66 0.07 -9.21
N VAL A 191 2.09 1.31 -9.46
CA VAL A 191 1.81 2.07 -10.67
C VAL A 191 3.10 2.28 -11.42
N GLU A 192 3.06 2.02 -12.73
CA GLU A 192 4.16 2.26 -13.65
C GLU A 192 4.04 3.61 -14.34
N GLY A 193 5.19 4.20 -14.65
CA GLY A 193 5.31 5.40 -15.48
C GLY A 193 6.12 6.51 -14.82
N THR A 194 6.37 7.58 -15.56
CA THR A 194 6.77 8.86 -14.97
C THR A 194 5.57 9.52 -14.29
N ARG A 195 5.82 10.60 -13.54
CA ARG A 195 4.73 11.38 -12.92
C ARG A 195 3.68 11.81 -13.95
N GLU A 196 4.11 12.36 -15.07
CA GLU A 196 3.23 12.87 -16.12
C GLU A 196 2.38 11.74 -16.71
N GLU A 197 2.98 10.55 -16.90
CA GLU A 197 2.28 9.36 -17.38
C GLU A 197 1.27 8.84 -16.34
N ILE A 198 1.63 8.85 -15.05
CA ILE A 198 0.76 8.44 -13.94
C ILE A 198 -0.41 9.41 -13.78
N GLU A 199 -0.19 10.71 -13.89
CA GLU A 199 -1.23 11.74 -13.79
C GLU A 199 -2.19 11.69 -14.99
N ALA A 200 -1.68 11.39 -16.19
CA ALA A 200 -2.50 11.33 -17.40
C ALA A 200 -3.24 9.99 -17.56
N ALA A 201 -2.59 8.87 -17.27
CA ALA A 201 -3.13 7.52 -17.50
C ALA A 201 -2.41 6.47 -16.63
N PRO A 202 -2.77 6.34 -15.33
CA PRO A 202 -2.07 5.47 -14.41
C PRO A 202 -2.17 4.01 -14.85
N ARG A 203 -1.02 3.34 -14.92
CA ARG A 203 -0.92 1.92 -15.30
C ARG A 203 -0.65 1.09 -14.06
N VAL A 204 -1.70 0.47 -13.54
CA VAL A 204 -1.56 -0.45 -12.40
C VAL A 204 -0.93 -1.75 -12.89
N GLN A 205 0.17 -2.14 -12.25
CA GLN A 205 0.82 -3.43 -12.47
C GLN A 205 0.23 -4.50 -11.55
N ARG A 206 0.11 -4.17 -10.26
CA ARG A 206 -0.47 -5.05 -9.25
C ARG A 206 -1.14 -4.26 -8.13
N ILE A 207 -2.18 -4.86 -7.57
CA ILE A 207 -2.81 -4.48 -6.31
C ILE A 207 -2.60 -5.63 -5.35
N GLU A 208 -1.93 -5.39 -4.24
CA GLU A 208 -1.78 -6.35 -3.15
C GLU A 208 -2.71 -5.95 -2.02
N VAL A 209 -3.48 -6.92 -1.52
CA VAL A 209 -4.40 -6.72 -0.41
C VAL A 209 -4.07 -7.73 0.67
N ASP A 210 -3.65 -7.21 1.82
CA ASP A 210 -3.52 -7.93 3.07
C ASP A 210 -4.71 -7.60 3.97
N CYS A 211 -5.45 -8.62 4.38
CA CYS A 211 -6.56 -8.48 5.31
C CYS A 211 -6.28 -9.31 6.56
N SER A 212 -6.64 -8.80 7.73
CA SER A 212 -6.60 -9.60 8.95
C SER A 212 -7.59 -10.76 8.91
N SER A 213 -8.72 -10.61 8.21
CA SER A 213 -9.66 -11.69 7.92
C SER A 213 -10.63 -11.32 6.80
N ALA A 214 -10.83 -12.19 5.82
CA ALA A 214 -11.89 -12.08 4.82
C ALA A 214 -12.50 -13.48 4.59
N VAL A 215 -13.64 -13.73 5.21
CA VAL A 215 -14.26 -15.05 5.27
C VAL A 215 -15.11 -15.31 4.04
N LEU A 216 -14.78 -16.35 3.27
CA LEU A 216 -15.65 -16.88 2.22
C LEU A 216 -16.68 -17.83 2.81
N ARG A 217 -17.90 -17.71 2.29
CA ARG A 217 -19.05 -18.50 2.71
C ARG A 217 -19.60 -19.25 1.52
N LYS A 218 -19.96 -20.51 1.76
CA LYS A 218 -20.67 -21.37 0.82
C LYS A 218 -21.85 -22.01 1.52
N ASN A 219 -23.04 -21.93 0.93
CA ASN A 219 -24.29 -22.41 1.50
C ASN A 219 -24.55 -21.89 2.94
N GLY A 220 -24.17 -20.65 3.22
CA GLY A 220 -24.30 -20.02 4.53
C GLY A 220 -23.26 -20.46 5.57
N ALA A 221 -22.35 -21.38 5.25
CA ALA A 221 -21.28 -21.83 6.14
C ALA A 221 -19.93 -21.22 5.75
N ASP A 222 -19.16 -20.80 6.76
CA ASP A 222 -17.81 -20.26 6.60
C ASP A 222 -16.86 -21.37 6.14
N GLN A 223 -16.18 -21.15 5.01
CA GLN A 223 -15.34 -22.16 4.35
C GLN A 223 -13.85 -21.85 4.49
N ALA A 224 -13.47 -20.59 4.30
CA ALA A 224 -12.07 -20.17 4.27
C ALA A 224 -11.93 -18.71 4.69
N ASP A 225 -10.81 -18.37 5.30
CA ASP A 225 -10.36 -17.02 5.63
C ASP A 225 -9.23 -16.62 4.66
N LEU A 226 -9.47 -15.62 3.82
CA LEU A 226 -8.44 -15.07 2.93
C LEU A 226 -7.71 -13.94 3.66
N ARG A 227 -6.39 -14.06 3.74
CA ARG A 227 -5.54 -13.06 4.38
C ARG A 227 -4.72 -12.26 3.42
N ARG A 228 -4.34 -12.84 2.28
CA ARG A 228 -3.54 -12.13 1.27
C ARG A 228 -3.90 -12.56 -0.13
N PHE A 229 -4.14 -11.59 -0.99
CA PHE A 229 -4.30 -11.82 -2.42
C PHE A 229 -3.72 -10.65 -3.22
N VAL A 230 -3.36 -10.96 -4.46
CA VAL A 230 -2.80 -10.01 -5.43
C VAL A 230 -3.66 -10.01 -6.67
N VAL A 231 -4.09 -8.83 -7.11
CA VAL A 231 -4.74 -8.61 -8.39
C VAL A 231 -3.70 -8.02 -9.34
N LYS A 232 -3.44 -8.69 -10.47
CA LYS A 232 -2.55 -8.20 -11.53
C LYS A 232 -3.35 -7.44 -12.58
N ARG A 233 -2.64 -6.66 -13.39
CA ARG A 233 -3.19 -6.11 -14.63
C ARG A 233 -3.86 -7.21 -15.46
N GLY A 234 -5.03 -6.93 -16.03
CA GLY A 234 -5.90 -7.89 -16.70
C GLY A 234 -6.94 -8.56 -15.80
N GLY A 235 -6.93 -8.27 -14.49
CA GLY A 235 -7.89 -8.80 -13.53
C GLY A 235 -7.55 -10.18 -12.99
N ASP A 236 -6.34 -10.69 -13.25
CA ASP A 236 -5.90 -11.98 -12.73
C ASP A 236 -5.65 -11.92 -11.23
N ILE A 237 -6.15 -12.90 -10.50
CA ILE A 237 -6.08 -12.96 -9.03
C ILE A 237 -5.13 -14.08 -8.63
N ALA A 238 -4.24 -13.82 -7.69
CA ALA A 238 -3.43 -14.82 -7.01
C ALA A 238 -3.74 -14.78 -5.51
N VAL A 239 -4.19 -15.89 -4.94
CA VAL A 239 -4.39 -16.03 -3.50
C VAL A 239 -3.09 -16.52 -2.88
N GLU A 240 -2.51 -15.76 -1.96
CA GLU A 240 -1.21 -16.10 -1.36
C GLU A 240 -1.37 -16.74 0.01
N GLN A 241 -2.35 -16.30 0.79
CA GLN A 241 -2.61 -16.82 2.13
C GLN A 241 -4.09 -17.10 2.35
N VAL A 242 -4.39 -18.35 2.67
CA VAL A 242 -5.73 -18.86 2.97
C VAL A 242 -5.69 -19.79 4.17
N GLU A 243 -6.67 -19.66 5.07
CA GLU A 243 -6.88 -20.57 6.19
C GLU A 243 -8.25 -21.25 6.06
N PRO A 244 -8.33 -22.58 6.07
CA PRO A 244 -9.60 -23.29 6.04
C PRO A 244 -10.40 -23.10 7.34
N LEU A 245 -11.71 -22.90 7.23
CA LEU A 245 -12.63 -22.69 8.34
C LEU A 245 -13.70 -23.80 8.42
N GLY A 246 -14.52 -23.76 9.47
CA GLY A 246 -15.67 -24.66 9.63
C GLY A 246 -15.28 -26.14 9.67
N ALA A 247 -16.09 -27.00 9.03
CA ALA A 247 -15.84 -28.44 8.97
C ALA A 247 -14.54 -28.81 8.20
N ALA A 248 -14.07 -27.94 7.31
CA ALA A 248 -12.78 -28.08 6.67
C ALA A 248 -11.65 -27.80 7.67
N GLY A 249 -11.73 -26.70 8.43
CA GLY A 249 -10.74 -26.29 9.45
C GLY A 249 -10.62 -27.22 10.66
N GLN A 250 -11.59 -28.10 10.92
CA GLN A 250 -11.54 -29.07 12.04
C GLN A 250 -10.55 -30.22 11.83
N ALA A 251 -10.11 -30.47 10.59
CA ALA A 251 -9.06 -31.45 10.30
C ALA A 251 -7.67 -30.82 10.44
N ALA A 252 -6.66 -31.60 10.80
CA ALA A 252 -5.29 -31.11 10.92
C ALA A 252 -4.55 -31.18 9.56
N GLY A 253 -3.89 -30.10 9.18
CA GLY A 253 -2.97 -30.07 8.03
C GLY A 253 -3.64 -30.32 6.68
N VAL A 254 -3.07 -31.21 5.87
CA VAL A 254 -3.47 -31.44 4.47
C VAL A 254 -4.94 -31.85 4.31
N GLU A 255 -5.46 -32.64 5.25
CA GLU A 255 -6.85 -33.11 5.19
C GLU A 255 -7.84 -31.93 5.22
N SER A 256 -7.49 -30.85 5.90
CA SER A 256 -8.26 -29.62 5.94
C SER A 256 -8.35 -28.95 4.57
N LEU A 257 -7.21 -28.85 3.87
CA LEU A 257 -7.12 -28.27 2.53
C LEU A 257 -7.80 -29.15 1.48
N VAL A 258 -7.70 -30.48 1.60
CA VAL A 258 -8.41 -31.41 0.69
C VAL A 258 -9.92 -31.26 0.86
N ARG A 259 -10.42 -31.17 2.09
CA ARG A 259 -11.85 -30.93 2.36
C ARG A 259 -12.30 -29.57 1.86
N LEU A 260 -11.50 -28.53 2.05
CA LEU A 260 -11.77 -27.20 1.49
C LEU A 260 -11.83 -27.26 -0.04
N PHE A 261 -10.85 -27.90 -0.68
CA PHE A 261 -10.85 -28.09 -2.13
C PHE A 261 -12.10 -28.81 -2.59
N GLY A 262 -12.46 -29.94 -1.98
CA GLY A 262 -13.68 -30.67 -2.31
C GLY A 262 -14.95 -29.83 -2.11
N ALA A 263 -15.01 -29.04 -1.04
CA ALA A 263 -16.12 -28.12 -0.78
C ALA A 263 -16.23 -27.04 -1.86
N LEU A 264 -15.11 -26.51 -2.36
CA LEU A 264 -15.07 -25.54 -3.45
C LEU A 264 -15.42 -26.18 -4.80
N ALA A 265 -14.78 -27.31 -5.13
CA ALA A 265 -14.83 -28.00 -6.42
C ALA A 265 -16.12 -28.81 -6.67
N ALA A 266 -17.03 -28.96 -5.71
CA ALA A 266 -18.30 -29.68 -5.89
C ALA A 266 -19.22 -29.17 -7.02
N GLY A 267 -18.82 -28.13 -7.78
CA GLY A 267 -19.46 -27.67 -9.01
C GLY A 267 -18.69 -27.95 -10.32
N GLY A 268 -17.47 -28.51 -10.28
CA GLY A 268 -16.62 -28.78 -11.44
C GLY A 268 -15.89 -30.12 -11.28
N GLY A 269 -16.10 -31.05 -12.22
CA GLY A 269 -15.78 -32.48 -12.11
C GLY A 269 -14.30 -32.90 -12.07
N VAL A 270 -13.45 -32.21 -11.31
CA VAL A 270 -12.06 -32.61 -11.10
C VAL A 270 -12.01 -33.66 -9.99
N ALA A 271 -12.00 -34.93 -10.39
CA ALA A 271 -11.69 -36.04 -9.50
C ALA A 271 -10.18 -36.04 -9.21
N LEU A 272 -9.78 -35.34 -8.15
CA LEU A 272 -8.42 -35.48 -7.61
C LEU A 272 -8.35 -36.71 -6.71
N ASP A 273 -7.29 -37.50 -6.84
CA ASP A 273 -6.94 -38.52 -5.85
C ASP A 273 -6.02 -37.89 -4.79
N PRO A 274 -6.54 -37.55 -3.59
CA PRO A 274 -5.77 -36.83 -2.57
C PRO A 274 -4.61 -37.66 -2.01
N LYS A 275 -4.60 -38.98 -2.23
CA LYS A 275 -3.54 -39.88 -1.74
C LYS A 275 -2.21 -39.69 -2.48
N HIS A 276 -2.24 -39.06 -3.66
CA HIS A 276 -1.08 -38.87 -4.52
C HIS A 276 -0.60 -37.41 -4.60
N LEU A 277 -1.25 -36.50 -3.88
CA LEU A 277 -0.92 -35.07 -3.88
C LEU A 277 -0.21 -34.68 -2.57
N GLY A 278 0.94 -34.02 -2.70
CA GLY A 278 1.64 -33.43 -1.55
C GLY A 278 0.89 -32.23 -0.97
N PRO A 279 1.15 -31.85 0.30
CA PRO A 279 0.54 -30.71 0.99
C PRO A 279 0.50 -29.42 0.16
N SER A 280 1.63 -29.06 -0.45
CA SER A 280 1.79 -27.85 -1.25
C SER A 280 1.00 -27.87 -2.55
N ALA A 281 0.80 -29.05 -3.15
CA ALA A 281 0.02 -29.21 -4.37
C ALA A 281 -1.47 -28.99 -4.08
N VAL A 282 -1.99 -29.53 -2.97
CA VAL A 282 -3.38 -29.31 -2.54
C VAL A 282 -3.61 -27.84 -2.20
N GLU A 283 -2.68 -27.22 -1.48
CA GLU A 283 -2.75 -25.79 -1.16
C GLU A 283 -2.79 -24.91 -2.43
N GLY A 284 -1.93 -25.21 -3.41
CA GLY A 284 -1.93 -24.54 -4.71
C GLY A 284 -3.27 -24.66 -5.43
N LEU A 285 -3.85 -25.86 -5.48
CA LEU A 285 -5.14 -26.11 -6.12
C LEU A 285 -6.30 -25.38 -5.44
N VAL A 286 -6.31 -25.30 -4.10
CA VAL A 286 -7.30 -24.49 -3.35
C VAL A 286 -7.18 -23.02 -3.74
N LYS A 287 -5.96 -22.47 -3.75
CA LYS A 287 -5.69 -21.07 -4.10
C LYS A 287 -6.12 -20.75 -5.53
N GLU A 288 -5.82 -21.64 -6.47
CA GLU A 288 -6.24 -21.53 -7.87
C GLU A 288 -7.76 -21.58 -8.05
N GLU A 289 -8.45 -22.48 -7.34
CA GLU A 289 -9.91 -22.58 -7.41
C GLU A 289 -10.59 -21.32 -6.88
N ILE A 290 -10.12 -20.81 -5.73
CA ILE A 290 -10.62 -19.55 -5.16
C ILE A 290 -10.37 -18.40 -6.13
N ALA A 291 -9.16 -18.27 -6.68
CA ALA A 291 -8.83 -17.24 -7.66
C ALA A 291 -9.72 -17.33 -8.91
N ARG A 292 -9.96 -18.54 -9.43
CA ARG A 292 -10.83 -18.78 -10.59
C ARG A 292 -12.27 -18.35 -10.30
N ALA A 293 -12.79 -18.64 -9.12
CA ALA A 293 -14.14 -18.25 -8.72
C ALA A 293 -14.29 -16.74 -8.51
N LEU A 294 -13.26 -16.06 -8.01
CA LEU A 294 -13.30 -14.62 -7.73
C LEU A 294 -13.11 -13.74 -8.97
N ARG A 295 -12.36 -14.21 -9.98
CA ARG A 295 -12.02 -13.41 -11.17
C ARG A 295 -13.24 -12.84 -11.91
N PRO A 296 -14.30 -13.62 -12.23
CA PRO A 296 -15.48 -13.06 -12.91
C PRO A 296 -16.19 -11.98 -12.09
N VAL A 297 -16.29 -12.17 -10.78
CA VAL A 297 -16.92 -11.22 -9.86
C VAL A 297 -16.14 -9.91 -9.80
N LEU A 298 -14.81 -9.98 -9.75
CA LEU A 298 -13.95 -8.80 -9.79
C LEU A 298 -14.12 -8.04 -11.11
N VAL A 299 -14.09 -8.75 -12.24
CA VAL A 299 -14.24 -8.14 -13.57
C VAL A 299 -15.59 -7.44 -13.70
N ASP A 300 -16.68 -8.11 -13.30
CA ASP A 300 -18.02 -7.53 -13.31
C ASP A 300 -18.12 -6.31 -12.39
N TRP A 301 -17.56 -6.38 -11.19
CA TRP A 301 -17.51 -5.24 -10.27
C TRP A 301 -16.76 -4.05 -10.87
N VAL A 302 -15.59 -4.28 -11.49
CA VAL A 302 -14.81 -3.22 -12.16
C VAL A 302 -15.59 -2.61 -13.32
N GLN A 303 -16.33 -3.42 -14.08
CA GLN A 303 -17.17 -2.93 -15.18
C GLN A 303 -18.31 -2.06 -14.68
N GLN A 304 -19.00 -2.47 -13.60
CA GLN A 304 -20.10 -1.72 -13.01
C GLN A 304 -19.65 -0.44 -12.30
N ASN A 305 -18.42 -0.42 -11.77
CA ASN A 305 -17.87 0.68 -10.98
C ASN A 305 -16.72 1.41 -11.69
N ALA A 306 -16.67 1.34 -13.03
CA ALA A 306 -15.54 1.83 -13.81
C ALA A 306 -15.17 3.30 -13.52
N GLU A 307 -16.17 4.13 -13.20
CA GLU A 307 -16.03 5.58 -13.00
C GLU A 307 -16.14 6.00 -11.53
N VAL A 308 -16.08 5.04 -10.58
CA VAL A 308 -16.23 5.33 -9.15
C VAL A 308 -15.13 6.24 -8.60
N VAL A 309 -13.95 6.24 -9.23
CA VAL A 309 -12.84 7.13 -8.90
C VAL A 309 -12.88 8.31 -9.88
N ALA A 310 -13.14 9.50 -9.35
CA ALA A 310 -13.25 10.72 -10.15
C ALA A 310 -11.99 10.93 -11.03
N GLY A 311 -12.20 11.08 -12.34
CA GLY A 311 -11.13 11.29 -13.30
C GLY A 311 -10.37 10.03 -13.73
N MET A 312 -10.78 8.84 -13.31
CA MET A 312 -10.16 7.56 -13.71
C MET A 312 -11.19 6.57 -14.24
N ASP A 313 -10.80 5.78 -15.24
CA ASP A 313 -11.56 4.61 -15.71
C ASP A 313 -10.86 3.34 -15.25
N LEU A 314 -11.41 2.67 -14.24
CA LEU A 314 -10.80 1.48 -13.63
C LEU A 314 -10.53 0.36 -14.64
N ARG A 315 -11.33 0.26 -15.72
CA ARG A 315 -11.12 -0.74 -16.78
C ARG A 315 -9.80 -0.49 -17.49
N LYS A 316 -9.53 0.76 -17.86
CA LYS A 316 -8.27 1.16 -18.53
C LYS A 316 -7.08 1.05 -17.59
N VAL A 317 -7.25 1.48 -16.35
CA VAL A 317 -6.21 1.45 -15.31
C VAL A 317 -5.76 0.01 -15.03
N LEU A 318 -6.72 -0.91 -14.85
CA LEU A 318 -6.47 -2.32 -14.59
C LEU A 318 -6.21 -3.14 -15.86
N GLY A 319 -6.41 -2.58 -17.05
CA GLY A 319 -6.28 -3.32 -18.31
C GLY A 319 -7.35 -4.41 -18.49
N ILE A 320 -8.54 -4.21 -17.92
CA ILE A 320 -9.70 -5.08 -18.09
C ILE A 320 -10.51 -4.50 -19.25
N GLU A 321 -10.18 -4.89 -20.47
CA GLU A 321 -10.95 -4.49 -21.65
C GLU A 321 -12.32 -5.17 -21.64
N GLY A 322 -13.36 -4.45 -22.05
CA GLY A 322 -14.72 -4.96 -22.15
C GLY A 322 -14.82 -6.03 -23.23
N GLY A 323 -14.47 -7.27 -22.87
CA GLY A 323 -14.52 -8.42 -23.75
C GLY A 323 -15.93 -9.00 -23.77
N ASN A 324 -16.61 -8.78 -24.89
CA ASN A 324 -17.76 -9.54 -25.35
C ASN A 324 -17.33 -10.96 -25.83
N ASP A 325 -16.31 -11.55 -25.20
CA ASP A 325 -15.81 -12.89 -25.52
C ASP A 325 -16.43 -13.90 -24.56
N VAL A 326 -17.73 -14.11 -24.75
CA VAL A 326 -18.35 -15.40 -24.49
C VAL A 326 -18.32 -16.16 -25.81
N ALA A 327 -17.42 -17.12 -25.92
CA ALA A 327 -17.55 -18.28 -26.79
C ALA A 327 -17.25 -19.54 -25.97
#